data_AF-A0A2P6S375-F1
#
_entry.id   AF-A0A2P6S375-F1
#
_cell.length_a   1.000
_cell.length_b   1.000
_cell.length_c   1.000
_cell.angle_alpha   90.00
_cell.angle_beta   90.00
_cell.angle_gamma   90.00
#
_symmetry.space_group_name_H-M   'P 1'
#
loop_
_entity.id
_entity.type
_entity.pdbx_description
1 polymer ?
#
loop_
_entity_poly.entity_id
_entity_poly.type
_entity_poly.pdbx_seq_one_letter_code
_entity_poly.pdbx_strand_id
1 'polypeptide(L)'
;MYSVSGSKISVFAVKDVGADGVAVKLMRCAVIDCCKLVWSISVSFGFLILGEDDGVRVFNLRQLVKGRVRKAKSSNSSLKLGLLNGVIGDNVQEAGDCGNKHGSGKCEGTCDAYLCRKNDRNCVSVKRRSVKLKQDSCEDGVCFAAFKGKELETSKSRRRIPVKAISIDALSPNKLLILDSDGGLQLLHLSIPVIGSDITTFMQQLPNTMKVQKVAVLPEIAARTQSVWVSDGYNSVQMMVASDMDSAVSQNDLNESKEKPMHITVGLTIFTGEKIQDLTPLAGNAILILGQGNLYTYATS
;
A
#
# COMPACT_ATOMS: atom_id res chain seq x y z
N MET A 1 11.46 -2.40 0.75
CA MET A 1 12.30 -2.22 1.95
C MET A 1 12.21 -0.77 2.40
N TYR A 2 12.02 -0.52 3.71
CA TYR A 2 12.03 0.81 4.31
C TYR A 2 13.08 0.87 5.43
N SER A 3 13.65 2.05 5.67
CA SER A 3 14.58 2.31 6.78
C SER A 3 14.15 3.62 7.44
N VAL A 4 14.07 3.61 8.77
CA VAL A 4 13.75 4.76 9.61
C VAL A 4 15.06 5.31 10.17
N SER A 5 15.44 6.51 9.74
CA SER A 5 16.64 7.20 10.26
C SER A 5 16.37 8.70 10.32
N GLY A 6 16.59 9.33 11.48
CA GLY A 6 16.51 10.78 11.66
C GLY A 6 15.17 11.40 11.25
N SER A 7 14.06 10.76 11.64
CA SER A 7 12.69 11.16 11.25
C SER A 7 12.45 11.11 9.74
N LYS A 8 13.07 10.15 9.03
CA LYS A 8 12.86 9.93 7.60
C LYS A 8 12.62 8.48 7.29
N ILE A 9 11.68 8.23 6.38
CA ILE A 9 11.43 6.91 5.79
C ILE A 9 11.97 6.92 4.36
N SER A 10 12.98 6.10 4.10
CA SER A 10 13.51 5.90 2.74
C SER A 10 12.86 4.70 2.07
N VAL A 11 12.31 4.89 0.87
CA VAL A 11 11.68 3.83 0.06
C VAL A 11 12.64 3.41 -1.05
N PHE A 12 12.92 2.11 -1.12
CA PHE A 12 13.82 1.52 -2.11
C PHE A 12 13.10 0.51 -3.01
N ALA A 13 13.38 0.57 -4.31
CA ALA A 13 13.07 -0.49 -5.26
C ALA A 13 14.28 -1.38 -5.49
N VAL A 14 14.02 -2.65 -5.75
CA VAL A 14 15.03 -3.64 -6.12
C VAL A 14 15.07 -3.74 -7.64
N LYS A 15 16.26 -3.65 -8.23
CA LYS A 15 16.49 -3.86 -9.65
C LYS A 15 17.49 -4.99 -9.83
N ASP A 16 17.15 -5.99 -10.63
CA ASP A 16 18.11 -7.02 -11.04
C ASP A 16 19.14 -6.42 -12.03
N VAL A 17 20.41 -6.72 -11.79
CA VAL A 17 21.54 -6.19 -12.59
C VAL A 17 22.40 -7.34 -13.14
N GLY A 18 22.15 -8.59 -12.77
CA GLY A 18 22.89 -9.75 -13.27
C GLY A 18 22.17 -10.44 -14.43
N ALA A 19 22.93 -10.97 -15.41
CA ALA A 19 22.39 -11.91 -16.39
C ALA A 19 21.94 -13.24 -15.73
N ASP A 20 22.54 -13.56 -14.57
CA ASP A 20 22.33 -14.83 -13.84
C ASP A 20 21.49 -14.66 -12.54
N GLY A 21 20.90 -13.48 -12.29
CA GLY A 21 20.00 -13.22 -11.15
C GLY A 21 20.66 -13.13 -9.76
N VAL A 22 21.99 -13.19 -9.65
CA VAL A 22 22.73 -13.23 -8.37
C VAL A 22 22.98 -11.84 -7.76
N ALA A 23 22.78 -10.75 -8.52
CA ALA A 23 23.10 -9.40 -8.08
C ALA A 23 21.90 -8.44 -8.19
N VAL A 24 21.41 -7.99 -7.03
CA VAL A 24 20.35 -6.98 -6.95
C VAL A 24 20.92 -5.61 -6.58
N LYS A 25 20.43 -4.57 -7.26
CA LYS A 25 20.74 -3.17 -6.96
C LYS A 25 19.55 -2.51 -6.27
N LEU A 26 19.80 -1.93 -5.11
CA LEU A 26 18.83 -1.08 -4.42
C LEU A 26 18.86 0.32 -5.05
N MET A 27 17.68 0.79 -5.47
CA MET A 27 17.47 2.12 -6.00
C MET A 27 16.59 2.91 -5.04
N ARG A 28 17.10 4.01 -4.49
CA ARG A 28 16.29 4.92 -3.66
C ARG A 28 15.25 5.62 -4.54
N CYS A 29 13.97 5.35 -4.27
CA CYS A 29 12.84 5.87 -5.02
C CYS A 29 12.24 7.12 -4.37
N ALA A 30 12.05 7.09 -3.05
CA ALA A 30 11.48 8.20 -2.32
C ALA A 30 12.10 8.36 -0.92
N VAL A 31 11.98 9.56 -0.36
CA VAL A 31 12.26 9.88 1.03
C VAL A 31 11.07 10.64 1.58
N ILE A 32 10.46 10.14 2.65
CA ILE A 32 9.37 10.78 3.37
C ILE A 32 9.96 11.38 4.64
N ASP A 33 9.90 12.69 4.77
CA ASP A 33 10.28 13.41 5.99
C ASP A 33 9.11 13.35 6.98
N CYS A 34 9.30 12.60 8.08
CA CYS A 34 8.31 12.40 9.13
C CYS A 34 8.27 13.60 10.08
N CYS A 35 7.12 14.27 10.13
CA CYS A 35 6.86 15.36 11.08
C CYS A 35 5.99 14.90 12.26
N LYS A 36 5.51 13.66 12.25
CA LYS A 36 4.74 13.02 13.33
C LYS A 36 5.38 11.67 13.69
N LEU A 37 5.05 11.17 14.87
CA LEU A 37 5.44 9.82 15.28
C LEU A 37 4.75 8.78 14.39
N VAL A 38 5.51 7.76 14.03
CA VAL A 38 5.03 6.61 13.26
C VAL A 38 5.10 5.39 14.19
N TRP A 39 3.94 4.83 14.50
CA TRP A 39 3.79 3.71 15.46
C TRP A 39 3.88 2.35 14.78
N SER A 40 3.50 2.26 13.51
CA SER A 40 3.57 1.05 12.71
C SER A 40 3.79 1.39 11.24
N ILE A 41 4.38 0.46 10.48
CA ILE A 41 4.62 0.62 9.04
C ILE A 41 4.26 -0.69 8.35
N SER A 42 3.41 -0.62 7.34
CA SER A 42 3.04 -1.77 6.52
C SER A 42 3.17 -1.44 5.03
N VAL A 43 3.55 -2.45 4.24
CA VAL A 43 3.68 -2.36 2.79
C VAL A 43 2.91 -3.51 2.18
N SER A 44 1.82 -3.20 1.47
CA SER A 44 0.91 -4.20 0.94
C SER A 44 0.26 -3.71 -0.34
N PHE A 45 0.17 -4.59 -1.34
CA PHE A 45 -0.64 -4.39 -2.56
C PHE A 45 -0.43 -3.05 -3.29
N GLY A 46 0.80 -2.54 -3.33
CA GLY A 46 1.11 -1.28 -4.01
C GLY A 46 0.93 -0.02 -3.14
N PHE A 47 0.67 -0.17 -1.85
CA PHE A 47 0.55 0.91 -0.89
C PHE A 47 1.62 0.80 0.21
N LEU A 48 2.06 1.97 0.70
CA LEU A 48 2.81 2.11 1.94
C LEU A 48 1.87 2.77 2.95
N ILE A 49 1.68 2.15 4.11
CA ILE A 49 0.78 2.62 5.16
C ILE A 49 1.61 2.92 6.41
N LEU A 50 1.41 4.12 6.96
CA LEU A 50 2.04 4.59 8.20
C LEU A 50 0.97 4.71 9.28
N GLY A 51 1.16 4.03 10.41
CA GLY A 51 0.34 4.22 11.60
C GLY A 51 0.75 5.48 12.33
N GLU A 52 -0.19 6.41 12.50
CA GLU A 52 0.01 7.68 13.19
C GLU A 52 -0.87 7.74 14.45
N ASP A 53 -0.80 8.88 15.13
CA ASP A 53 -1.81 9.26 16.11
C ASP A 53 -3.16 9.49 15.42
N ASP A 54 -4.21 8.91 16.00
CA ASP A 54 -5.62 9.00 15.62
C ASP A 54 -5.95 8.50 14.20
N GLY A 55 -5.09 7.70 13.58
CA GLY A 55 -5.35 7.17 12.25
C GLY A 55 -4.15 6.56 11.54
N VAL A 56 -4.31 6.37 10.24
CA VAL A 56 -3.26 5.86 9.35
C VAL A 56 -3.15 6.71 8.10
N ARG A 57 -1.94 6.78 7.55
CA ARG A 57 -1.64 7.48 6.30
C ARG A 57 -1.24 6.49 5.22
N VAL A 58 -1.86 6.62 4.05
CA VAL A 58 -1.70 5.71 2.92
C VAL A 58 -1.00 6.45 1.78
N PHE A 59 0.07 5.87 1.26
CA PHE A 59 0.85 6.36 0.13
C PHE A 59 0.78 5.38 -1.03
N ASN A 60 0.50 5.87 -2.25
CA ASN A 60 0.57 5.03 -3.45
C ASN A 60 2.03 4.82 -3.90
N LEU A 61 2.52 3.58 -3.85
CA LEU A 61 3.91 3.25 -4.23
C LEU A 61 4.21 3.59 -5.69
N ARG A 62 3.23 3.51 -6.60
CA ARG A 62 3.43 3.86 -8.01
C ARG A 62 3.87 5.31 -8.15
N GLN A 63 3.29 6.20 -7.37
CA GLN A 63 3.62 7.62 -7.40
C GLN A 63 4.99 7.89 -6.76
N LEU A 64 5.34 7.16 -5.71
CA LEU A 64 6.66 7.22 -5.09
C LEU A 64 7.79 6.71 -6.01
N VAL A 65 7.52 5.71 -6.86
CA VAL A 65 8.54 5.04 -7.69
C VAL A 65 8.64 5.62 -9.10
N LYS A 66 7.52 5.96 -9.74
CA LYS A 66 7.51 6.49 -11.12
C LYS A 66 7.60 8.01 -11.18
N GLY A 67 7.46 8.70 -10.03
CA GLY A 67 7.30 10.14 -10.00
C GLY A 67 5.94 10.56 -10.57
N ARG A 68 5.62 11.86 -10.46
CA ARG A 68 4.36 12.39 -10.97
C ARG A 68 4.42 12.57 -12.48
N VAL A 69 3.40 12.12 -13.19
CA VAL A 69 3.09 12.64 -14.53
C VAL A 69 2.45 14.00 -14.29
N ARG A 70 3.17 15.10 -14.52
CA ARG A 70 2.57 16.43 -14.48
C ARG A 70 1.43 16.43 -15.50
N LYS A 71 0.19 16.61 -15.05
CA LYS A 71 -0.93 16.93 -15.93
C LYS A 71 -0.57 18.26 -16.59
N ALA A 72 -0.18 18.22 -17.86
CA ALA A 72 0.07 19.45 -18.61
C ALA A 72 -1.21 20.29 -18.57
N LYS A 73 -1.10 21.57 -18.25
CA LYS A 73 -2.20 22.52 -18.46
C LYS A 73 -2.48 22.50 -19.96
N SER A 74 -3.53 21.79 -20.36
CA SER A 74 -3.99 21.76 -21.73
C SER A 74 -4.58 23.12 -22.05
N SER A 75 -3.78 23.97 -22.68
CA SER A 75 -4.30 25.04 -23.52
C SER A 75 -4.90 24.38 -24.76
N ASN A 76 -6.22 24.45 -24.88
CA ASN A 76 -7.06 24.28 -26.08
C ASN A 76 -6.40 23.63 -27.31
N SER A 77 -6.74 22.38 -27.60
CA SER A 77 -7.25 21.96 -28.92
C SER A 77 -7.48 20.44 -28.99
N SER A 78 -8.67 20.09 -29.49
CA SER A 78 -9.06 18.84 -30.17
C SER A 78 -8.49 17.48 -29.71
N LEU A 79 -9.39 16.69 -29.13
CA LEU A 79 -9.50 15.21 -29.22
C LEU A 79 -8.39 14.49 -30.00
N LYS A 80 -7.38 13.99 -29.28
CA LYS A 80 -6.72 12.71 -29.61
C LYS A 80 -6.54 11.90 -28.34
N LEU A 81 -7.34 10.85 -28.23
CA LEU A 81 -7.27 9.81 -27.21
C LEU A 81 -5.94 9.06 -27.38
N GLY A 82 -4.90 9.52 -26.71
CA GLY A 82 -3.62 8.83 -26.64
C GLY A 82 -3.71 7.67 -25.65
N LEU A 83 -3.91 6.46 -26.15
CA LEU A 83 -3.74 5.22 -25.41
C LEU A 83 -2.34 5.19 -24.76
N LEU A 84 -2.29 5.03 -23.44
CA LEU A 84 -1.06 4.88 -22.67
C LEU A 84 -0.87 3.42 -22.26
N ASN A 85 0.31 2.89 -22.63
CA ASN A 85 0.94 1.60 -22.33
C ASN A 85 0.65 0.43 -23.27
N GLY A 86 1.70 0.04 -24.00
CA GLY A 86 2.24 -1.32 -23.95
C GLY A 86 1.30 -2.45 -24.37
N VAL A 87 0.80 -2.39 -25.60
CA VAL A 87 0.34 -3.58 -26.33
C VAL A 87 1.23 -3.66 -27.58
N ILE A 88 2.08 -4.68 -27.64
CA ILE A 88 2.75 -5.05 -28.89
C ILE A 88 1.66 -5.69 -29.74
N GLY A 89 1.04 -4.89 -30.60
CA GLY A 89 0.19 -5.35 -31.70
C GLY A 89 1.05 -5.38 -32.96
N ASP A 90 1.30 -6.59 -33.44
CA ASP A 90 1.82 -6.87 -34.77
C ASP A 90 0.86 -6.28 -35.81
N ASN A 91 1.35 -5.42 -36.71
CA ASN A 91 0.68 -5.05 -37.96
C ASN A 91 1.64 -4.28 -38.91
N VAL A 92 2.08 -5.05 -39.91
CA VAL A 92 2.39 -4.77 -41.32
C VAL A 92 1.95 -3.41 -41.92
N GLN A 93 2.80 -2.91 -42.84
CA GLN A 93 2.64 -1.84 -43.87
C GLN A 93 2.66 -0.37 -43.37
N GLU A 94 3.26 0.62 -44.03
CA GLU A 94 3.73 0.76 -45.41
C GLU A 94 4.73 1.94 -45.56
N ALA A 95 5.43 1.98 -46.69
CA ALA A 95 6.45 2.94 -47.09
C ALA A 95 5.90 4.37 -47.32
N GLY A 96 6.76 5.38 -47.12
CA GLY A 96 6.46 6.77 -47.52
C GLY A 96 7.66 7.69 -47.33
N ASP A 97 8.07 8.31 -48.43
CA ASP A 97 9.39 8.84 -48.75
C ASP A 97 9.55 10.37 -48.49
N CYS A 98 10.83 10.77 -48.40
CA CYS A 98 11.51 12.05 -48.68
C CYS A 98 10.94 13.44 -48.29
N GLY A 99 11.83 14.30 -47.76
CA GLY A 99 11.59 15.74 -47.62
C GLY A 99 12.70 16.55 -46.92
N ASN A 100 13.86 16.65 -47.57
CA ASN A 100 15.09 17.34 -47.15
C ASN A 100 14.97 18.87 -47.24
N LYS A 101 15.44 19.69 -46.26
CA LYS A 101 16.00 21.07 -46.48
C LYS A 101 16.95 21.52 -45.36
N HIS A 102 18.05 22.12 -45.80
CA HIS A 102 19.26 22.58 -45.10
C HIS A 102 19.10 23.85 -44.24
N GLY A 103 20.04 24.05 -43.31
CA GLY A 103 20.34 25.35 -42.68
C GLY A 103 21.52 25.26 -41.69
N SER A 104 22.72 25.56 -42.18
CA SER A 104 24.02 25.47 -41.49
C SER A 104 24.28 26.58 -40.46
N GLY A 105 24.91 26.23 -39.33
CA GLY A 105 25.54 27.17 -38.39
C GLY A 105 26.70 26.50 -37.65
N LYS A 106 27.93 26.84 -38.05
CA LYS A 106 29.24 26.36 -37.58
C LYS A 106 29.49 26.67 -36.10
N CYS A 107 30.12 25.76 -35.35
CA CYS A 107 31.15 26.06 -34.36
C CYS A 107 32.06 24.84 -34.15
N GLU A 108 33.33 25.15 -33.93
CA GLU A 108 34.55 24.41 -34.24
C GLU A 108 35.10 23.74 -32.97
N GLY A 109 35.75 22.57 -33.11
CA GLY A 109 36.33 21.84 -31.98
C GLY A 109 36.67 20.38 -32.29
N THR A 110 37.72 20.20 -33.09
CA THR A 110 38.61 19.02 -33.27
C THR A 110 38.52 18.00 -32.13
N CYS A 111 38.26 16.70 -32.35
CA CYS A 111 39.23 15.76 -32.89
C CYS A 111 38.64 14.46 -33.48
N ASP A 112 39.40 13.99 -34.47
CA ASP A 112 39.38 12.87 -35.40
C ASP A 112 38.68 11.53 -35.06
N ALA A 113 38.24 10.87 -36.14
CA ALA A 113 37.69 9.52 -36.26
C ALA A 113 38.78 8.45 -35.97
N TYR A 114 38.55 7.15 -35.74
CA TYR A 114 37.89 6.06 -36.49
C TYR A 114 37.89 4.86 -35.50
N LEU A 115 36.89 3.99 -35.29
CA LEU A 115 36.12 3.13 -36.18
C LEU A 115 34.78 2.73 -35.53
N CYS A 116 33.81 2.48 -36.41
CA CYS A 116 32.39 2.30 -36.17
C CYS A 116 32.01 0.81 -35.94
N ARG A 117 31.09 0.53 -35.01
CA ARG A 117 29.96 -0.39 -35.30
C ARG A 117 28.70 0.00 -34.52
N LYS A 118 27.99 0.94 -35.16
CA LYS A 118 26.55 1.19 -35.15
C LYS A 118 25.68 0.15 -34.40
N ASN A 119 25.07 0.58 -33.31
CA ASN A 119 23.67 0.29 -33.00
C ASN A 119 23.12 1.43 -32.14
N ASP A 120 22.38 2.30 -32.83
CA ASP A 120 21.61 3.39 -32.26
C ASP A 120 20.39 2.81 -31.54
N ARG A 121 20.52 2.66 -30.21
CA ARG A 121 19.36 2.72 -29.33
C ARG A 121 19.59 3.93 -28.44
N ASN A 122 18.84 4.98 -28.69
CA ASN A 122 18.53 6.02 -27.71
C ASN A 122 17.89 5.39 -26.46
N CYS A 123 18.72 4.78 -25.62
CA CYS A 123 18.39 4.53 -24.23
C CYS A 123 18.53 5.88 -23.52
N VAL A 124 17.49 6.72 -23.62
CA VAL A 124 17.31 7.82 -22.68
C VAL A 124 17.17 7.17 -21.30
N SER A 125 18.30 6.98 -20.62
CA SER A 125 18.30 6.58 -19.23
C SER A 125 17.79 7.78 -18.45
N VAL A 126 16.47 7.89 -18.32
CA VAL A 126 15.86 8.89 -17.44
C VAL A 126 16.37 8.54 -16.05
N LYS A 127 17.37 9.28 -15.57
CA LYS A 127 17.89 9.21 -14.22
C LYS A 127 16.71 9.47 -13.29
N ARG A 128 16.06 8.40 -12.81
CA ARG A 128 14.91 8.47 -11.91
C ARG A 128 15.36 9.25 -10.68
N ARG A 129 14.90 10.48 -10.55
CA ARG A 129 15.21 11.34 -9.41
C ARG A 129 14.36 10.85 -8.24
N SER A 130 14.99 10.61 -7.09
CA SER A 130 14.27 10.24 -5.88
C SER A 130 13.28 11.35 -5.50
N VAL A 131 12.03 11.00 -5.23
CA VAL A 131 11.01 11.95 -4.76
C VAL A 131 11.24 12.26 -3.28
N LYS A 132 11.12 13.52 -2.87
CA LYS A 132 11.10 13.91 -1.46
C LYS A 132 9.70 14.40 -1.12
N LEU A 133 9.09 13.84 -0.08
CA LEU A 133 7.77 14.23 0.41
C LEU A 133 7.83 14.54 1.89
N LYS A 134 6.93 15.39 2.37
CA LYS A 134 6.67 15.56 3.80
C LYS A 134 5.47 14.70 4.20
N GLN A 135 5.53 14.09 5.38
CA GLN A 135 4.48 13.18 5.86
C GLN A 135 3.09 13.82 5.87
N ASP A 136 2.96 15.06 6.35
CA ASP A 136 1.70 15.81 6.42
C ASP A 136 1.29 16.50 5.11
N SER A 137 2.04 16.28 4.02
CA SER A 137 1.73 16.93 2.75
C SER A 137 0.39 16.46 2.19
N CYS A 138 -0.44 17.39 1.73
CA CYS A 138 -1.68 17.12 0.99
C CYS A 138 -1.39 16.82 -0.50
N GLU A 139 -0.31 16.10 -0.76
CA GLU A 139 0.13 15.77 -2.11
C GLU A 139 -0.73 14.66 -2.72
N ASP A 140 -1.03 14.75 -4.02
CA ASP A 140 -1.70 13.68 -4.78
C ASP A 140 -1.09 12.31 -4.44
N GLY A 141 -1.94 11.32 -4.21
CA GLY A 141 -1.53 9.95 -3.84
C GLY A 141 -1.17 9.72 -2.38
N VAL A 142 -1.42 10.69 -1.50
CA VAL A 142 -1.37 10.55 -0.04
C VAL A 142 -2.76 10.77 0.53
N CYS A 143 -3.23 9.85 1.37
CA CYS A 143 -4.52 9.98 2.05
C CYS A 143 -4.39 9.63 3.53
N PHE A 144 -5.03 10.41 4.40
CA PHE A 144 -5.08 10.14 5.84
C PHE A 144 -6.48 9.66 6.23
N ALA A 145 -6.56 8.45 6.78
CA ALA A 145 -7.79 7.86 7.28
C ALA A 145 -7.81 7.94 8.80
N ALA A 146 -8.64 8.84 9.33
CA ALA A 146 -8.80 9.02 10.76
C ALA A 146 -9.63 7.89 11.37
N PHE A 147 -9.31 7.53 12.61
CA PHE A 147 -10.14 6.67 13.43
C PHE A 147 -11.48 7.35 13.70
N LYS A 148 -12.59 6.59 13.62
CA LYS A 148 -13.90 7.13 13.98
C LYS A 148 -13.91 7.46 15.46
N GLY A 149 -13.85 8.75 15.77
CA GLY A 149 -14.00 9.23 17.14
C GLY A 149 -15.43 8.99 17.62
N LYS A 150 -15.58 8.44 18.82
CA LYS A 150 -16.81 8.67 19.57
C LYS A 150 -16.81 10.17 19.91
N GLU A 151 -17.71 10.92 19.29
CA GLU A 151 -17.98 12.31 19.64
C GLU A 151 -18.62 12.29 21.03
N LEU A 152 -17.79 12.17 22.06
CA LEU A 152 -18.25 12.35 23.44
C LEU A 152 -18.31 13.86 23.68
N GLU A 153 -19.51 14.37 23.48
CA GLU A 153 -20.04 15.64 23.96
C GLU A 153 -19.17 16.36 25.01
N THR A 154 -18.74 17.56 24.61
CA THR A 154 -18.65 18.76 25.46
C THR A 154 -18.18 18.56 26.92
N SER A 155 -16.90 18.23 27.12
CA SER A 155 -16.22 18.63 28.36
C SER A 155 -14.91 19.36 28.05
N LYS A 156 -14.91 20.65 28.37
CA LYS A 156 -13.72 21.50 28.29
C LYS A 156 -12.66 20.94 29.25
N SER A 157 -11.43 20.80 28.78
CA SER A 157 -10.22 20.58 29.60
C SER A 157 -9.91 19.14 30.09
N ARG A 158 -9.87 18.16 29.19
CA ARG A 158 -8.90 17.07 29.33
C ARG A 158 -8.11 16.93 28.03
N ARG A 159 -6.77 16.98 28.11
CA ARG A 159 -5.92 16.60 26.97
C ARG A 159 -6.30 15.16 26.61
N ARG A 160 -6.98 14.98 25.48
CA ARG A 160 -7.28 13.65 24.95
C ARG A 160 -5.94 13.01 24.57
N ILE A 161 -5.65 11.85 25.16
CA ILE A 161 -4.51 11.05 24.75
C ILE A 161 -4.84 10.51 23.35
N PRO A 162 -4.00 10.75 22.33
CA PRO A 162 -4.27 10.25 20.98
C PRO A 162 -4.22 8.73 20.95
N VAL A 163 -5.09 8.14 20.14
CA VAL A 163 -5.13 6.68 19.97
C VAL A 163 -4.15 6.30 18.86
N LYS A 164 -3.26 5.33 19.11
CA LYS A 164 -2.14 5.02 18.20
C LYS A 164 -2.49 3.83 17.32
N ALA A 165 -2.13 3.88 16.03
CA ALA A 165 -2.19 2.71 15.15
C ALA A 165 -0.97 1.79 15.37
N ILE A 166 -1.12 0.74 16.16
CA ILE A 166 0.01 -0.09 16.64
C ILE A 166 0.30 -1.32 15.77
N SER A 167 -0.70 -1.86 15.03
CA SER A 167 -0.47 -2.88 14.00
C SER A 167 -1.29 -2.58 12.75
N ILE A 168 -0.76 -2.97 11.58
CA ILE A 168 -1.42 -2.82 10.28
C ILE A 168 -1.18 -4.10 9.48
N ASP A 169 -2.23 -4.88 9.34
CA ASP A 169 -2.21 -6.21 8.75
C ASP A 169 -3.06 -6.24 7.48
N ALA A 170 -2.51 -6.78 6.39
CA ALA A 170 -3.20 -6.77 5.11
C ALA A 170 -4.19 -7.92 5.01
N LEU A 171 -5.46 -7.60 4.75
CA LEU A 171 -6.49 -8.60 4.56
C LEU A 171 -6.67 -8.94 3.07
N SER A 172 -6.96 -7.91 2.27
CA SER A 172 -7.11 -8.01 0.83
C SER A 172 -6.40 -6.83 0.15
N PRO A 173 -6.33 -6.79 -1.20
CA PRO A 173 -5.73 -5.66 -1.91
C PRO A 173 -6.32 -4.27 -1.56
N ASN A 174 -7.60 -4.25 -1.18
CA ASN A 174 -8.34 -3.06 -0.80
C ASN A 174 -8.66 -2.99 0.70
N LYS A 175 -8.32 -3.98 1.53
CA LYS A 175 -8.74 -4.01 2.95
C LYS A 175 -7.57 -4.30 3.87
N LEU A 176 -7.44 -3.46 4.89
CA LEU A 176 -6.38 -3.53 5.89
C LEU A 176 -7.02 -3.54 7.27
N LEU A 177 -6.53 -4.42 8.15
CA LEU A 177 -6.89 -4.45 9.56
C LEU A 177 -5.89 -3.60 10.34
N ILE A 178 -6.40 -2.76 11.23
CA ILE A 178 -5.61 -1.87 12.07
C ILE A 178 -5.97 -2.16 13.52
N LEU A 179 -4.96 -2.48 14.33
CA LEU A 179 -5.09 -2.52 15.77
C LEU A 179 -4.71 -1.16 16.34
N ASP A 180 -5.58 -0.61 17.18
CA ASP A 180 -5.34 0.62 17.90
C ASP A 180 -4.86 0.39 19.34
N SER A 181 -4.29 1.42 19.97
CA SER A 181 -3.73 1.33 21.32
C SER A 181 -4.76 1.13 22.44
N ASP A 182 -6.04 1.38 22.16
CA ASP A 182 -7.13 1.16 23.11
C ASP A 182 -7.65 -0.29 23.05
N GLY A 183 -7.06 -1.10 22.16
CA GLY A 183 -7.42 -2.48 21.88
C GLY A 183 -8.61 -2.61 20.93
N GLY A 184 -8.87 -1.55 20.16
CA GLY A 184 -9.89 -1.52 19.13
C GLY A 184 -9.37 -2.00 17.78
N LEU A 185 -10.19 -2.81 17.10
CA LEU A 185 -9.93 -3.19 15.70
C LEU A 185 -10.68 -2.27 14.75
N GLN A 186 -9.96 -1.79 13.73
CA GLN A 186 -10.49 -0.94 12.68
C GLN A 186 -10.15 -1.51 11.32
N LEU A 187 -11.15 -1.57 10.44
CA LEU A 187 -11.02 -2.01 9.07
C LEU A 187 -10.91 -0.78 8.17
N LEU A 188 -9.74 -0.63 7.54
CA LEU A 188 -9.51 0.37 6.50
C LEU A 188 -9.81 -0.23 5.14
N HIS A 189 -10.75 0.39 4.44
CA HIS A 189 -11.09 0.13 3.06
C HIS A 189 -10.44 1.16 2.14
N LEU A 190 -9.74 0.69 1.12
CA LEU A 190 -9.08 1.47 0.09
C LEU A 190 -9.82 1.23 -1.23
N SER A 191 -10.63 2.20 -1.69
CA SER A 191 -11.17 2.08 -3.04
C SER A 191 -10.05 2.42 -4.02
N ILE A 192 -9.70 1.47 -4.89
CA ILE A 192 -8.63 1.64 -5.86
C ILE A 192 -9.20 2.47 -7.02
N PRO A 193 -8.76 3.71 -7.23
CA PRO A 193 -9.24 4.50 -8.35
C PRO A 193 -8.77 3.90 -9.68
N VAL A 194 -9.67 3.90 -10.67
CA VAL A 194 -9.30 3.81 -12.09
C VAL A 194 -8.22 4.87 -12.36
N ILE A 195 -7.22 4.52 -13.16
CA ILE A 195 -5.97 5.27 -13.38
C ILE A 195 -6.22 6.79 -13.45
N GLY A 196 -5.79 7.52 -12.41
CA GLY A 196 -5.78 8.99 -12.40
C GLY A 196 -6.69 9.69 -11.38
N SER A 197 -7.46 8.96 -10.55
CA SER A 197 -8.22 9.54 -9.42
C SER A 197 -7.47 9.41 -8.09
N ASP A 198 -7.85 10.24 -7.11
CA ASP A 198 -7.33 10.24 -5.74
C ASP A 198 -7.75 8.98 -4.96
N ILE A 199 -6.94 8.59 -3.97
CA ILE A 199 -7.22 7.45 -3.10
C ILE A 199 -8.37 7.82 -2.17
N THR A 200 -9.49 7.11 -2.27
CA THR A 200 -10.57 7.23 -1.29
C THR A 200 -10.43 6.15 -0.22
N THR A 201 -10.47 6.58 1.04
CA THR A 201 -10.34 5.70 2.20
C THR A 201 -11.60 5.72 3.02
N PHE A 202 -12.06 4.56 3.47
CA PHE A 202 -13.16 4.43 4.41
C PHE A 202 -12.72 3.64 5.63
N MET A 203 -12.95 4.18 6.82
CA MET A 203 -12.59 3.54 8.09
C MET A 203 -13.84 3.03 8.80
N GLN A 204 -13.84 1.74 9.15
CA GLN A 204 -14.91 1.09 9.88
C GLN A 204 -14.38 0.49 11.18
N GLN A 205 -14.94 0.89 12.31
CA GLN A 205 -14.65 0.21 13.58
C GLN A 205 -15.36 -1.14 13.61
N LEU A 206 -14.64 -2.19 13.96
CA LEU A 206 -15.21 -3.53 14.13
C LEU A 206 -15.82 -3.67 15.53
N PRO A 207 -16.89 -4.46 15.68
CA PRO A 207 -17.43 -4.77 16.99
C PRO A 207 -16.40 -5.58 17.77
N ASN A 208 -15.93 -5.03 18.89
CA ASN A 208 -14.94 -5.69 19.73
C ASN A 208 -15.62 -6.38 20.91
N THR A 209 -15.42 -7.69 21.01
CA THR A 209 -15.82 -8.51 22.17
C THR A 209 -14.78 -8.43 23.30
N MET A 210 -13.54 -8.04 22.98
CA MET A 210 -12.42 -7.94 23.90
C MET A 210 -11.53 -6.72 23.59
N LYS A 211 -10.68 -6.33 24.54
CA LYS A 211 -9.60 -5.36 24.30
C LYS A 211 -8.40 -6.08 23.71
N VAL A 212 -8.26 -6.00 22.40
CA VAL A 212 -7.25 -6.75 21.65
C VAL A 212 -5.85 -6.19 21.96
N GLN A 213 -4.91 -7.06 22.30
CA GLN A 213 -3.50 -6.70 22.48
C GLN A 213 -2.60 -7.32 21.42
N LYS A 214 -3.03 -8.45 20.83
CA LYS A 214 -2.26 -9.23 19.86
C LYS A 214 -3.14 -9.56 18.68
N VAL A 215 -2.61 -9.38 17.49
CA VAL A 215 -3.25 -9.71 16.20
C VAL A 215 -2.25 -10.50 15.36
N ALA A 216 -2.73 -11.56 14.73
CA ALA A 216 -1.97 -12.38 13.81
C ALA A 216 -2.83 -12.66 12.57
N VAL A 217 -2.32 -12.29 11.41
CA VAL A 217 -2.99 -12.46 10.11
C VAL A 217 -1.99 -13.06 9.13
N LEU A 218 -2.39 -14.12 8.43
CA LEU A 218 -1.65 -14.61 7.27
C LEU A 218 -2.26 -14.02 5.99
N PRO A 219 -1.53 -13.22 5.20
CA PRO A 219 -2.03 -12.70 3.93
C PRO A 219 -2.17 -13.83 2.90
N GLU A 220 -3.38 -14.35 2.73
CA GLU A 220 -3.67 -15.40 1.75
C GLU A 220 -4.45 -14.82 0.56
N ILE A 221 -3.71 -14.43 -0.48
CA ILE A 221 -4.20 -13.59 -1.59
C ILE A 221 -5.30 -14.28 -2.43
N ALA A 222 -5.37 -15.61 -2.40
CA ALA A 222 -6.33 -16.40 -3.19
C ALA A 222 -7.59 -16.81 -2.41
N ALA A 223 -7.62 -16.63 -1.10
CA ALA A 223 -8.71 -17.10 -0.26
C ALA A 223 -9.84 -16.05 -0.21
N ARG A 224 -11.09 -16.48 -0.46
CA ARG A 224 -12.29 -15.63 -0.29
C ARG A 224 -12.56 -15.25 1.17
N THR A 225 -11.97 -16.01 2.07
CA THR A 225 -12.10 -15.86 3.52
C THR A 225 -10.71 -15.86 4.12
N GLN A 226 -10.47 -14.98 5.08
CA GLN A 226 -9.21 -14.89 5.76
C GLN A 226 -9.40 -15.00 7.26
N SER A 227 -8.53 -15.79 7.88
CA SER A 227 -8.52 -15.93 9.33
C SER A 227 -7.67 -14.84 9.97
N VAL A 228 -8.28 -14.15 10.91
CA VAL A 228 -7.68 -13.14 11.76
C VAL A 228 -7.68 -13.69 13.18
N TRP A 229 -6.51 -13.83 13.76
CA TRP A 229 -6.37 -14.31 15.13
C TRP A 229 -6.13 -13.15 16.06
N VAL A 230 -6.90 -13.08 17.15
CA VAL A 230 -6.83 -11.98 18.11
C VAL A 230 -6.77 -12.50 19.53
N SER A 231 -6.04 -11.80 20.39
CA SER A 231 -6.00 -12.10 21.82
C SER A 231 -5.96 -10.82 22.63
N ASP A 232 -6.55 -10.86 23.83
CA ASP A 232 -6.49 -9.83 24.85
C ASP A 232 -5.24 -9.91 25.73
N GLY A 233 -4.31 -10.85 25.45
CA GLY A 233 -3.09 -11.08 26.22
C GLY A 233 -3.30 -11.87 27.51
N TYR A 234 -4.53 -12.30 27.80
CA TYR A 234 -4.82 -13.22 28.89
C TYR A 234 -4.81 -14.65 28.36
N ASN A 235 -5.89 -15.38 28.58
CA ASN A 235 -5.96 -16.82 28.39
C ASN A 235 -6.84 -17.19 27.20
N SER A 236 -7.13 -16.25 26.30
CA SER A 236 -8.04 -16.46 25.17
C SER A 236 -7.44 -16.01 23.84
N VAL A 237 -7.64 -16.84 22.83
CA VAL A 237 -7.39 -16.51 21.41
C VAL A 237 -8.69 -16.70 20.65
N GLN A 238 -9.17 -15.67 19.97
CA GLN A 238 -10.31 -15.76 19.06
C GLN A 238 -9.82 -15.80 17.62
N MET A 239 -10.33 -16.78 16.87
CA MET A 239 -10.24 -16.81 15.42
C MET A 239 -11.46 -16.09 14.87
N MET A 240 -11.23 -15.01 14.15
CA MET A 240 -12.24 -14.30 13.36
C MET A 240 -12.07 -14.67 11.90
N VAL A 241 -13.18 -14.96 11.22
CA VAL A 241 -13.20 -15.20 9.78
C VAL A 241 -13.70 -13.92 9.13
N ALA A 242 -12.85 -13.33 8.31
CA ALA A 242 -13.15 -12.14 7.54
C ALA A 242 -13.47 -12.56 6.10
N SER A 243 -14.71 -12.35 5.66
CA SER A 243 -15.18 -12.71 4.32
C SER A 243 -15.48 -11.47 3.49
N ASP A 244 -14.99 -11.50 2.25
CA ASP A 244 -15.40 -10.51 1.25
C ASP A 244 -16.71 -10.97 0.61
N MET A 245 -17.80 -10.25 0.88
CA MET A 245 -19.07 -10.52 0.21
C MET A 245 -19.03 -9.80 -1.14
N ASP A 246 -18.69 -10.53 -2.20
CA ASP A 246 -18.78 -10.01 -3.57
C ASP A 246 -20.14 -9.33 -3.77
N SER A 247 -20.11 -8.09 -4.26
CA SER A 247 -21.30 -7.47 -4.82
C SER A 247 -21.75 -8.36 -5.98
N ALA A 248 -22.82 -9.12 -5.80
CA ALA A 248 -23.54 -9.67 -6.93
C ALA A 248 -23.80 -8.52 -7.90
N VAL A 249 -23.29 -8.63 -9.13
CA VAL A 249 -23.65 -7.72 -10.21
C VAL A 249 -25.11 -7.99 -10.51
N SER A 250 -26.01 -7.36 -9.76
CA SER A 250 -27.34 -7.11 -10.27
C SER A 250 -27.17 -6.07 -11.37
N GLN A 251 -27.20 -6.54 -12.63
CA GLN A 251 -27.58 -5.66 -13.72
C GLN A 251 -28.88 -4.98 -13.29
N ASN A 252 -28.90 -3.65 -13.36
CA ASN A 252 -29.92 -2.74 -12.85
C ASN A 252 -29.62 -2.28 -11.41
N ASP A 253 -28.76 -1.26 -11.29
CA ASP A 253 -29.20 0.05 -10.83
C ASP A 253 -28.06 1.07 -10.97
N LEU A 254 -28.38 2.17 -11.64
CA LEU A 254 -27.45 3.24 -12.04
C LEU A 254 -27.10 4.21 -10.89
N ASN A 255 -27.20 3.78 -9.64
CA ASN A 255 -27.01 4.62 -8.47
C ASN A 255 -26.13 3.95 -7.42
N GLU A 256 -25.04 4.65 -7.05
CA GLU A 256 -24.11 4.38 -5.94
C GLU A 256 -23.90 2.89 -5.60
N SER A 257 -22.89 2.28 -6.22
CA SER A 257 -22.35 1.00 -5.75
C SER A 257 -21.77 1.19 -4.34
N LYS A 258 -22.61 1.09 -3.31
CA LYS A 258 -22.20 0.95 -1.92
C LYS A 258 -21.51 -0.39 -1.80
N GLU A 259 -20.18 -0.37 -1.95
CA GLU A 259 -19.32 -1.52 -1.70
C GLU A 259 -19.68 -2.09 -0.32
N LYS A 260 -20.06 -3.37 -0.29
CA LYS A 260 -20.54 -3.99 0.95
C LYS A 260 -19.36 -4.11 1.92
N PRO A 261 -19.55 -3.75 3.20
CA PRO A 261 -18.49 -3.87 4.20
C PRO A 261 -18.10 -5.34 4.35
N MET A 262 -16.81 -5.59 4.59
CA MET A 262 -16.32 -6.94 4.91
C MET A 262 -17.07 -7.47 6.12
N HIS A 263 -17.55 -8.71 6.03
CA HIS A 263 -18.22 -9.35 7.14
C HIS A 263 -17.19 -10.11 7.97
N ILE A 264 -17.11 -9.81 9.27
CA ILE A 264 -16.17 -10.46 10.19
C ILE A 264 -16.97 -11.14 11.29
N THR A 265 -16.78 -12.45 11.43
CA THR A 265 -17.44 -13.27 12.45
C THR A 265 -16.43 -14.02 13.29
N VAL A 266 -16.71 -14.19 14.58
CA VAL A 266 -15.92 -15.10 15.41
C VAL A 266 -16.26 -16.53 15.03
N GLY A 267 -15.27 -17.28 14.55
CA GLY A 267 -15.41 -18.70 14.18
C GLY A 267 -15.07 -19.64 15.34
N LEU A 268 -14.02 -19.31 16.11
CA LEU A 268 -13.51 -20.17 17.18
C LEU A 268 -12.94 -19.35 18.33
N THR A 269 -13.00 -19.87 19.56
CA THR A 269 -12.22 -19.38 20.70
C THR A 269 -11.41 -20.53 21.30
N ILE A 270 -10.11 -20.30 21.51
CA ILE A 270 -9.18 -21.20 22.18
C ILE A 270 -8.87 -20.61 23.55
N PHE A 271 -8.89 -21.45 24.58
CA PHE A 271 -8.48 -21.07 25.93
C PHE A 271 -7.16 -21.73 26.29
N THR A 272 -6.23 -20.95 26.82
CA THR A 272 -4.92 -21.40 27.32
C THR A 272 -4.91 -21.39 28.84
N GLY A 273 -4.10 -22.26 29.45
CA GLY A 273 -3.88 -22.24 30.90
C GLY A 273 -3.04 -21.05 31.38
N GLU A 274 -2.32 -20.41 30.46
CA GLU A 274 -1.35 -19.35 30.73
C GLU A 274 -1.67 -18.08 29.93
N LYS A 275 -1.06 -16.97 30.37
CA LYS A 275 -1.10 -15.70 29.64
C LYS A 275 -0.38 -15.81 28.31
N ILE A 276 -0.99 -15.24 27.28
CA ILE A 276 -0.48 -15.22 25.92
C ILE A 276 0.49 -14.04 25.75
N GLN A 277 1.73 -14.35 25.37
CA GLN A 277 2.77 -13.37 25.09
C GLN A 277 2.77 -12.95 23.62
N ASP A 278 2.59 -13.91 22.71
CA ASP A 278 2.63 -13.64 21.28
C ASP A 278 1.84 -14.65 20.45
N LEU A 279 1.50 -14.24 19.23
CA LEU A 279 0.76 -15.02 18.25
C LEU A 279 1.49 -14.99 16.90
N THR A 280 1.63 -16.14 16.26
CA THR A 280 2.22 -16.22 14.91
C THR A 280 1.37 -17.15 14.04
N PRO A 281 0.83 -16.67 12.91
CA PRO A 281 0.04 -17.54 12.04
C PRO A 281 0.97 -18.51 11.29
N LEU A 282 0.60 -19.79 11.24
CA LEU A 282 1.35 -20.84 10.54
C LEU A 282 0.73 -21.14 9.16
N ALA A 283 -0.60 -21.08 9.08
CA ALA A 283 -1.39 -21.26 7.87
C ALA A 283 -2.71 -20.48 8.00
N GLY A 284 -3.52 -20.42 6.93
CA GLY A 284 -4.84 -19.78 6.98
C GLY A 284 -5.74 -20.33 8.08
N ASN A 285 -5.56 -21.58 8.48
CA ASN A 285 -6.32 -22.29 9.51
C ASN A 285 -5.48 -22.69 10.73
N ALA A 286 -4.23 -22.23 10.84
CA ALA A 286 -3.32 -22.67 11.90
C ALA A 286 -2.54 -21.52 12.54
N ILE A 287 -2.33 -21.63 13.85
CA ILE A 287 -1.65 -20.62 14.67
C ILE A 287 -0.68 -21.26 15.67
N LEU A 288 0.43 -20.56 15.88
CA LEU A 288 1.36 -20.76 16.98
C LEU A 288 1.07 -19.74 18.07
N ILE A 289 0.88 -20.20 19.30
CA ILE A 289 0.59 -19.40 20.48
C ILE A 289 1.75 -19.54 21.45
N LEU A 290 2.40 -18.43 21.76
CA LEU A 290 3.43 -18.37 22.80
C LEU A 290 2.80 -17.96 24.13
N GLY A 291 2.74 -18.90 25.07
CA GLY A 291 2.36 -18.66 26.46
C GLY A 291 3.55 -18.23 27.31
N GLN A 292 3.31 -17.96 28.60
CA GLN A 292 4.35 -17.53 29.54
C GLN A 292 5.39 -18.62 29.84
N GLY A 293 5.02 -19.89 29.78
CA GLY A 293 5.90 -21.04 30.00
C GLY A 293 5.79 -22.13 28.93
N ASN A 294 4.82 -22.03 28.01
CA ASN A 294 4.51 -23.07 27.04
C ASN A 294 4.33 -22.53 25.62
N LEU A 295 4.51 -23.41 24.64
CA LEU A 295 4.27 -23.16 23.23
C LEU A 295 3.17 -24.09 22.73
N TYR A 296 2.12 -23.53 22.14
CA TYR A 296 0.98 -24.29 21.62
C TYR A 296 0.86 -24.10 20.11
N THR A 297 0.58 -25.18 19.38
CA THR A 297 0.17 -25.12 17.98
C THR A 297 -1.27 -25.57 17.86
N TYR A 298 -2.08 -24.80 17.16
CA TYR A 298 -3.48 -25.15 16.91
C TYR A 298 -3.78 -25.04 15.42
N ALA A 299 -4.54 -26.01 14.90
CA ALA A 299 -5.02 -26.01 13.53
C ALA A 299 -6.49 -26.44 13.50
N THR A 300 -7.32 -25.72 12.75
CA THR A 300 -8.71 -26.11 12.48
C THR A 300 -8.77 -26.91 11.19
N SER A 301 -9.53 -28.02 11.20
CA SER A 301 -9.81 -28.79 9.98
C SER A 301 -10.76 -28.07 9.03
#